data_AF-A0ABD5T9I5-F1
#
_entry.id   AF-A0ABD5T9I5-F1
#
_cell.length_a   1.000
_cell.length_b   1.000
_cell.length_c   1.000
_cell.angle_alpha   90.00
_cell.angle_beta   90.00
_cell.angle_gamma   90.00
#
_symmetry.space_group_name_H-M   'P 1'
#
loop_
_entity.id
_entity.type
_entity.pdbx_description
1 polymer ?
#
loop_
_entity_poly.entity_id
_entity_poly.type
_entity_poly.pdbx_seq_one_letter_code
_entity_poly.pdbx_strand_id
1 'polypeptide(L)'
;MSDRGATDGVDDSGGDRPTGDPSADDGHSPRDSGGATDDGGLIEGEPSAVEASGRPYLIGAAAVVTLFAAAAGYVVAANNAVGSVTVFGAVTVPGTPTAVAAYGAVLSLAVLGVLFGLVTVAARFDDDAVN
;
A
#
# COMPACT_ATOMS: atom_id res chain seq x y z
N MET A 1 -2.23 26.62 69.44
CA MET A 1 -3.60 27.16 69.33
C MET A 1 -3.82 27.48 67.88
N SER A 2 -4.73 26.77 67.22
CA SER A 2 -5.03 26.97 65.79
C SER A 2 -6.50 27.31 65.66
N ASP A 3 -6.76 28.36 64.89
CA ASP A 3 -8.04 29.05 64.85
C ASP A 3 -9.10 28.23 64.09
N ARG A 4 -10.37 28.38 64.48
CA ARG A 4 -11.52 27.74 63.82
C ARG A 4 -12.46 28.82 63.30
N GLY A 5 -12.27 29.21 62.03
CA GLY A 5 -13.25 30.01 61.31
C GLY A 5 -14.54 29.20 61.11
N ALA A 6 -15.62 29.64 61.73
CA ALA A 6 -16.94 29.02 61.60
C ALA A 6 -17.63 29.45 60.30
N THR A 7 -18.36 28.52 59.69
CA THR A 7 -19.33 28.78 58.60
C THR A 7 -20.73 28.87 59.19
N ASP A 8 -21.50 29.90 58.83
CA ASP A 8 -22.87 30.16 59.35
C ASP A 8 -23.78 30.74 58.23
N GLY A 9 -25.08 30.38 58.24
CA GLY A 9 -26.16 30.89 57.34
C GLY A 9 -26.11 30.46 55.84
N VAL A 10 -27.08 29.81 55.18
CA VAL A 10 -28.54 29.54 55.40
C VAL A 10 -29.35 30.84 55.44
N ASP A 11 -30.46 31.13 54.73
CA ASP A 11 -31.33 30.51 53.68
C ASP A 11 -32.22 31.67 53.07
N ASP A 12 -33.06 31.59 52.01
CA ASP A 12 -33.28 30.73 50.82
C ASP A 12 -34.39 31.40 49.93
N SER A 13 -34.69 30.83 48.75
CA SER A 13 -36.00 30.83 48.04
C SER A 13 -36.44 31.98 47.10
N GLY A 14 -37.01 31.59 45.94
CA GLY A 14 -37.87 32.38 45.03
C GLY A 14 -37.16 33.11 43.87
N GLY A 15 -37.66 33.14 42.63
CA GLY A 15 -38.82 32.48 42.00
C GLY A 15 -39.12 33.09 40.60
N ASP A 16 -39.52 32.25 39.64
CA ASP A 16 -40.17 32.53 38.34
C ASP A 16 -39.69 33.67 37.41
N ARG A 17 -39.36 33.30 36.16
CA ARG A 17 -40.12 33.68 34.92
C ARG A 17 -39.49 33.13 33.63
N PRO A 18 -40.28 32.46 32.76
CA PRO A 18 -39.95 32.29 31.35
C PRO A 18 -40.65 33.37 30.50
N THR A 19 -39.89 34.15 29.74
CA THR A 19 -40.41 35.05 28.71
C THR A 19 -39.54 34.91 27.46
N GLY A 20 -40.09 34.31 26.40
CA GLY A 20 -39.44 34.29 25.09
C GLY A 20 -39.87 35.49 24.26
N ASP A 21 -39.02 35.87 23.30
CA ASP A 21 -39.45 36.50 22.04
C ASP A 21 -38.43 36.19 20.94
N PRO A 22 -38.82 35.61 19.80
CA PRO A 22 -37.97 35.49 18.61
C PRO A 22 -38.23 36.62 17.60
N SER A 23 -37.20 36.94 16.79
CA SER A 23 -37.23 37.69 15.50
C SER A 23 -36.58 39.08 15.48
N ALA A 24 -35.38 39.13 14.91
CA ALA A 24 -34.77 40.18 14.08
C ALA A 24 -33.48 39.53 13.55
N ASP A 25 -33.33 39.07 12.31
CA ASP A 25 -33.64 39.67 10.99
C ASP A 25 -33.01 41.05 10.78
N ASP A 26 -31.75 41.03 10.31
CA ASP A 26 -31.02 42.15 9.73
C ASP A 26 -30.22 41.63 8.52
N GLY A 27 -30.92 41.45 7.40
CA GLY A 27 -30.30 41.01 6.14
C GLY A 27 -30.02 42.15 5.16
N HIS A 28 -28.74 42.49 4.92
CA HIS A 28 -28.32 42.95 3.60
C HIS A 28 -26.83 42.75 3.27
N SER A 29 -26.57 42.15 2.12
CA SER A 29 -25.25 41.97 1.48
C SER A 29 -24.90 43.21 0.60
N PRO A 30 -24.04 43.12 -0.42
CA PRO A 30 -22.68 42.57 -0.51
C PRO A 30 -21.67 43.66 -0.94
N ARG A 31 -20.36 43.51 -0.66
CA ARG A 31 -19.32 44.16 -1.49
C ARG A 31 -18.10 43.28 -1.74
N ASP A 32 -17.87 43.10 -3.03
CA ASP A 32 -16.70 42.49 -3.66
C ASP A 32 -15.46 43.38 -3.51
N SER A 33 -14.29 42.76 -3.34
CA SER A 33 -12.97 43.38 -3.56
C SER A 33 -11.92 42.28 -3.74
N GLY A 34 -11.96 41.62 -4.90
CA GLY A 34 -10.90 40.70 -5.32
C GLY A 34 -9.57 41.38 -5.61
N GLY A 35 -8.51 40.57 -5.69
CA GLY A 35 -7.30 40.89 -6.47
C GLY A 35 -6.11 41.47 -5.69
N ALA A 36 -5.39 40.62 -4.97
CA ALA A 36 -3.93 40.72 -4.85
C ALA A 36 -3.35 39.30 -4.86
N THR A 37 -2.58 39.01 -5.91
CA THR A 37 -1.94 37.72 -6.24
C THR A 37 -0.69 37.46 -5.40
N ASP A 38 -0.39 36.16 -5.21
CA ASP A 38 0.94 35.52 -5.04
C ASP A 38 1.91 36.13 -3.98
N ASP A 39 2.51 35.36 -3.08
CA ASP A 39 3.41 34.24 -3.36
C ASP A 39 3.42 33.16 -2.25
N GLY A 40 3.71 31.90 -2.62
CA GLY A 40 4.54 31.04 -1.78
C GLY A 40 3.90 29.92 -0.95
N GLY A 41 2.66 29.47 -1.24
CA GLY A 41 2.00 28.39 -0.48
C GLY A 41 1.54 27.18 -1.30
N LEU A 42 0.81 27.41 -2.40
CA LEU A 42 -0.07 26.39 -2.98
C LEU A 42 0.50 25.72 -4.24
N ILE A 43 1.68 25.12 -4.09
CA ILE A 43 1.99 23.87 -4.82
C ILE A 43 1.80 22.70 -3.85
N GLU A 44 0.62 22.64 -3.24
CA GLU A 44 0.01 21.36 -2.86
C GLU A 44 -0.46 20.66 -4.14
N GLY A 45 0.51 20.36 -5.01
CA GLY A 45 0.52 19.06 -5.62
C GLY A 45 0.75 18.07 -4.48
N GLU A 46 -0.30 17.78 -3.72
CA GLU A 46 -0.35 16.53 -2.98
C GLU A 46 0.01 15.46 -4.02
N PRO A 47 1.14 14.73 -3.87
CA PRO A 47 1.19 13.43 -4.47
C PRO A 47 0.13 12.65 -3.70
N SER A 48 -1.12 12.71 -4.21
CA SER A 48 -2.09 11.66 -3.94
C SER A 48 -1.32 10.39 -4.22
N ALA A 49 -0.93 9.72 -3.15
CA ALA A 49 -0.03 8.61 -3.22
C ALA A 49 -0.85 7.51 -3.87
N VAL A 50 -0.78 7.45 -5.20
CA VAL A 50 -0.96 6.23 -5.96
C VAL A 50 0.08 5.31 -5.35
N GLU A 51 -0.37 4.59 -4.32
CA GLU A 51 0.44 3.77 -3.44
C GLU A 51 1.30 2.91 -4.35
N ALA A 52 2.60 3.24 -4.39
CA ALA A 52 3.44 2.94 -5.55
C ALA A 52 3.83 1.46 -5.52
N SER A 53 2.84 0.61 -5.79
CA SER A 53 2.93 -0.81 -5.63
C SER A 53 3.94 -1.34 -6.64
N GLY A 54 5.12 -1.74 -6.16
CA GLY A 54 6.12 -2.43 -6.99
C GLY A 54 5.59 -3.77 -7.50
N ARG A 55 4.53 -4.31 -6.89
CA ARG A 55 3.94 -5.62 -7.19
C ARG A 55 3.60 -5.84 -8.68
N PRO A 56 2.84 -4.98 -9.40
CA PRO A 56 2.64 -5.10 -10.84
C PRO A 56 3.95 -5.15 -11.65
N TYR A 57 4.95 -4.32 -11.32
CA TYR A 57 6.24 -4.34 -12.03
C TYR A 57 7.01 -5.64 -11.80
N LEU A 58 6.99 -6.17 -10.57
CA LEU A 58 7.65 -7.43 -10.24
C LEU A 58 6.92 -8.64 -10.86
N ILE A 59 5.59 -8.63 -10.94
CA ILE A 59 4.81 -9.64 -11.66
C ILE A 59 5.12 -9.57 -13.17
N GLY A 60 5.21 -8.36 -13.74
CA GLY A 60 5.62 -8.14 -15.13
C GLY A 60 7.02 -8.69 -15.41
N ALA A 61 8.00 -8.35 -14.58
CA ALA A 61 9.36 -8.88 -14.67
C ALA A 61 9.39 -10.41 -14.55
N ALA A 62 8.60 -10.99 -13.64
CA ALA A 62 8.50 -12.43 -13.47
C ALA A 62 7.94 -13.15 -14.71
N ALA A 63 6.91 -12.59 -15.33
CA ALA A 63 6.35 -13.10 -16.58
C ALA A 63 7.38 -13.03 -17.72
N VAL A 64 8.07 -11.89 -17.89
CA VAL A 64 9.09 -11.70 -18.93
C VAL A 64 10.25 -12.69 -18.76
N VAL A 65 10.80 -12.85 -17.55
CA VAL A 65 11.89 -13.80 -17.27
C VAL A 65 11.44 -15.24 -17.54
N THR A 66 10.23 -15.61 -17.13
CA THR A 66 9.68 -16.96 -17.34
C THR A 66 9.49 -17.26 -18.84
N LEU A 67 8.95 -16.32 -19.61
CA LEU A 67 8.79 -16.45 -21.06
C LEU A 67 10.15 -16.53 -21.78
N PHE A 68 11.13 -15.73 -21.35
CA PHE A 68 12.49 -15.77 -21.90
C PHE A 68 13.16 -17.12 -21.64
N ALA A 69 13.06 -17.66 -20.41
CA ALA A 69 13.59 -18.97 -20.06
C ALA A 69 12.91 -20.11 -20.86
N ALA A 70 11.59 -20.06 -21.05
CA ALA A 70 10.86 -21.02 -21.86
C ALA A 70 11.30 -20.96 -23.34
N ALA A 71 11.43 -19.76 -23.91
CA ALA A 71 11.89 -19.56 -25.29
C ALA A 71 13.34 -20.04 -25.48
N ALA A 72 14.24 -19.71 -24.55
CA ALA A 72 15.62 -20.17 -24.58
C ALA A 72 15.69 -21.71 -24.49
N GLY A 73 14.94 -22.34 -23.58
CA GLY A 73 14.85 -23.79 -23.47
C GLY A 73 14.33 -24.46 -24.75
N TYR A 74 13.30 -23.90 -25.36
CA TYR A 74 12.76 -24.36 -26.64
C TYR A 74 13.83 -24.32 -27.76
N VAL A 75 14.51 -23.17 -27.92
CA VAL A 75 15.52 -22.97 -28.96
C VAL A 75 16.72 -23.89 -28.74
N VAL A 76 17.20 -24.06 -27.51
CA VAL A 76 18.31 -24.96 -27.20
C VAL A 76 17.96 -26.40 -27.58
N ALA A 77 16.79 -26.90 -27.18
CA ALA A 77 16.36 -28.27 -27.48
C ALA A 77 16.02 -28.48 -28.96
N ALA A 78 15.45 -27.50 -29.66
CA ALA A 78 15.19 -27.58 -31.10
C ALA A 78 16.48 -27.69 -31.93
N ASN A 79 17.59 -27.15 -31.44
CA ASN A 79 18.90 -27.21 -32.10
C ASN A 79 19.77 -28.39 -31.65
N ASN A 80 19.46 -29.06 -30.54
CA ASN A 80 20.25 -30.16 -29.99
C ASN A 80 19.43 -31.45 -29.96
N ALA A 81 19.71 -32.37 -30.89
CA ALA A 81 19.01 -33.65 -31.05
C ALA A 81 19.40 -34.69 -29.97
N VAL A 82 19.21 -34.35 -28.69
CA VAL A 82 19.38 -35.26 -27.54
C VAL A 82 18.06 -35.95 -27.21
N GLY A 83 18.08 -37.27 -26.96
CA GLY A 83 16.85 -38.02 -26.66
C GLY A 83 16.28 -37.72 -25.26
N SER A 84 17.16 -37.56 -24.27
CA SER A 84 16.78 -37.21 -22.89
C SER A 84 17.96 -36.57 -22.15
N VAL A 85 17.66 -35.74 -21.15
CA VAL A 85 18.65 -35.08 -20.28
C VAL A 85 18.32 -35.42 -18.84
N THR A 86 19.31 -35.90 -18.08
CA THR A 86 19.16 -36.12 -16.64
C THR A 86 19.60 -34.86 -15.89
N VAL A 87 18.65 -34.18 -15.28
CA VAL A 87 18.84 -32.94 -14.51
C VAL A 87 19.18 -33.30 -13.06
N PHE A 88 20.25 -32.69 -12.54
CA PHE A 88 20.74 -32.90 -11.16
C PHE A 88 20.97 -34.37 -10.75
N GLY A 89 21.13 -35.28 -11.72
CA GLY A 89 21.25 -36.73 -11.47
C GLY A 89 19.95 -37.42 -11.00
N ALA A 90 18.83 -36.69 -10.91
CA ALA A 90 17.60 -37.16 -10.26
C ALA A 90 16.35 -37.11 -11.13
N VAL A 91 16.26 -36.17 -12.08
CA VAL A 91 15.06 -35.96 -12.91
C VAL A 91 15.41 -36.11 -14.38
N THR A 92 14.90 -37.14 -15.04
CA THR A 92 15.06 -37.33 -16.49
C THR A 92 13.97 -36.59 -17.25
N VAL A 93 14.35 -35.60 -18.05
CA VAL A 93 13.45 -34.82 -18.91
C VAL A 93 13.65 -35.27 -20.36
N PRO A 94 12.57 -35.52 -21.14
CA PRO A 94 12.69 -35.76 -22.58
C PRO A 94 13.37 -34.58 -23.27
N GLY A 95 14.26 -34.83 -24.22
CA GLY A 95 14.96 -33.77 -24.95
C GLY A 95 14.09 -33.04 -26.00
N THR A 96 12.76 -33.19 -25.94
CA THR A 96 11.86 -32.55 -26.90
C THR A 96 11.76 -31.04 -26.61
N PRO A 97 11.60 -30.18 -27.64
CA PRO A 97 11.57 -28.73 -27.45
C PRO A 97 10.50 -28.25 -26.47
N THR A 98 9.33 -28.89 -26.48
CA THR A 98 8.22 -28.58 -25.56
C THR A 98 8.51 -29.00 -24.12
N ALA A 99 9.15 -30.16 -23.90
CA ALA A 99 9.49 -30.62 -22.55
C ALA A 99 10.57 -29.75 -21.90
N VAL A 100 11.60 -29.37 -22.65
CA VAL A 100 12.68 -28.51 -22.15
C VAL A 100 12.19 -27.07 -21.91
N ALA A 101 11.31 -26.54 -22.78
CA ALA A 101 10.66 -25.25 -22.56
C ALA A 101 9.77 -25.25 -21.30
N ALA A 102 8.96 -26.30 -21.11
CA ALA A 102 8.11 -26.45 -19.93
C ALA A 102 8.95 -26.60 -18.64
N TYR A 103 10.05 -27.36 -18.68
CA TYR A 103 10.99 -27.45 -17.58
C TYR A 103 11.59 -26.07 -17.21
N GLY A 104 12.04 -25.29 -18.21
CA GLY A 104 12.56 -23.94 -18.00
C GLY A 104 11.52 -22.97 -17.39
N ALA A 105 10.27 -23.05 -17.85
CA ALA A 105 9.16 -22.26 -17.30
C ALA A 105 8.85 -22.63 -15.84
N VAL A 106 8.72 -23.93 -15.52
CA VAL A 106 8.46 -24.40 -14.15
C VAL A 106 9.60 -24.05 -13.21
N LEU A 107 10.85 -24.23 -13.64
CA LEU A 107 12.03 -23.86 -12.86
C LEU A 107 12.06 -22.35 -12.56
N SER A 108 11.75 -21.51 -13.56
CA SER A 108 11.67 -20.06 -13.36
C SER A 108 10.58 -19.69 -12.36
N LEU A 109 9.37 -20.23 -12.52
CA LEU A 109 8.27 -19.98 -11.57
C LEU A 109 8.61 -20.45 -10.15
N ALA A 110 9.31 -21.58 -10.00
CA ALA A 110 9.76 -22.05 -8.69
C ALA A 110 10.79 -21.11 -8.06
N VAL A 111 11.83 -20.70 -8.80
CA VAL A 111 12.86 -19.78 -8.30
C VAL A 111 12.26 -18.42 -7.93
N LEU A 112 11.44 -17.84 -8.81
CA LEU A 112 10.82 -16.55 -8.55
C LEU A 112 9.79 -16.62 -7.42
N GLY A 113 9.00 -17.69 -7.34
CA GLY A 113 8.08 -17.93 -6.22
C GLY A 113 8.78 -18.04 -4.87
N VAL A 114 9.94 -18.71 -4.82
CA VAL A 114 10.81 -18.79 -3.64
C VAL A 114 11.33 -17.41 -3.25
N LEU A 115 11.89 -16.65 -4.20
CA LEU A 115 12.40 -15.30 -3.93
C LEU A 115 11.28 -14.35 -3.45
N PHE A 116 10.12 -14.36 -4.10
CA PHE A 116 8.99 -13.52 -3.72
C PHE A 116 8.42 -13.91 -2.35
N GLY A 117 8.35 -15.21 -2.06
CA GLY A 117 7.97 -15.74 -0.76
C GLY A 117 8.94 -15.30 0.35
N LEU A 118 10.25 -15.44 0.13
CA LEU A 118 11.28 -15.02 1.08
C LEU A 118 11.24 -13.50 1.34
N VAL A 119 11.08 -12.68 0.30
CA VAL A 119 10.91 -11.21 0.46
C VAL A 119 9.64 -10.88 1.25
N THR A 120 8.53 -11.56 0.98
CA THR A 120 7.26 -11.36 1.71
C THR A 120 7.39 -11.74 3.19
N VAL A 121 8.11 -12.84 3.49
CA VAL A 121 8.37 -13.27 4.87
C VAL A 121 9.33 -12.31 5.58
N ALA A 122 10.37 -11.83 4.90
CA ALA A 122 11.32 -10.88 5.47
C ALA A 122 10.67 -9.52 5.77
N ALA A 123 9.88 -8.98 4.84
CA ALA A 123 9.18 -7.70 5.01
C ALA A 123 8.27 -7.69 6.25
N ARG A 124 7.56 -8.79 6.50
CA ARG A 124 6.74 -8.94 7.72
C ARG A 124 7.56 -8.76 9.01
N PHE A 125 8.76 -9.33 9.08
CA PHE A 125 9.60 -9.20 10.28
C PHE A 125 10.18 -7.80 10.45
N ASP A 126 10.29 -7.02 9.36
CA ASP A 126 10.66 -5.61 9.40
C ASP A 126 9.49 -4.77 9.96
N ASP A 127 8.27 -4.99 9.46
CA ASP A 127 7.03 -4.38 9.97
C ASP A 127 6.81 -4.68 11.47
N ASP A 128 6.99 -5.95 11.88
CA ASP A 128 6.84 -6.41 13.28
C ASP A 128 7.93 -5.81 14.22
N ALA A 129 8.98 -5.16 13.70
CA ALA A 129 10.10 -4.62 14.49
C ALA A 129 10.02 -3.10 14.76
N VAL A 130 9.08 -2.37 14.14
CA VAL A 130 8.95 -0.90 14.26
C VAL A 130 7.82 -0.44 15.20
N ASN A 131 7.21 -1.37 15.94
CA ASN A 131 6.01 -1.18 16.77
C ASN A 131 6.21 -1.76 18.19
#